data_AF-A0A2V9P3M2-F1
#
_entry.id   AF-A0A2V9P3M2-F1
#
_cell.length_a   1.000
_cell.length_b   1.000
_cell.length_c   1.000
_cell.angle_alpha   90.00
_cell.angle_beta   90.00
_cell.angle_gamma   90.00
#
_symmetry.space_group_name_H-M   'P 1'
#
loop_
_entity.id
_entity.type
_entity.pdbx_description
1 polymer ?
#
loop_
_entity_poly.entity_id
_entity_poly.type
_entity_poly.pdbx_seq_one_letter_code
_entity_poly.pdbx_strand_id
1 'polypeptide(L)'
;MRHMEGLVHGFLTLSTLDGKTVAVGDLSQVAHGERVTNHLVFHFHDGSLRDETAIFTQRRNFRLLSYHLVQKGPAFQHPMEVSIDSSTGQVIVRSTDDDGKEKVATERLDLPPDVANGLVLTLLKNIRSDAPQTKVSMVAATPKPRLVKLEITPQGEEPFSVGGSSRKATHYVVKVEIGGAAGLVAPLLGKQPPDIHVWILGGEAPAFVKSEGPLYFGGPIWRIELVSPVWPRAPTVHSKN
;
A
#
# COMPACT_ATOMS: atom_id res chain seq x y z
N MET A 1 -7.92 17.18 6.44
CA MET A 1 -6.88 17.14 5.39
C MET A 1 -5.89 18.28 5.64
N ARG A 2 -4.59 18.06 5.49
CA ARG A 2 -3.53 19.08 5.67
C ARG A 2 -2.82 19.40 4.36
N HIS A 3 -2.62 18.39 3.51
CA HIS A 3 -1.97 18.47 2.22
C HIS A 3 -2.96 17.96 1.17
N MET A 4 -3.26 18.77 0.16
CA MET A 4 -3.98 18.32 -1.03
C MET A 4 -3.07 17.46 -1.89
N GLU A 5 -3.64 16.41 -2.44
CA GLU A 5 -2.97 15.51 -3.37
C GLU A 5 -2.97 16.10 -4.78
N GLY A 6 -1.84 15.95 -5.47
CA GLY A 6 -1.61 16.44 -6.83
C GLY A 6 -1.05 15.36 -7.75
N LEU A 7 -0.39 15.78 -8.81
CA LEU A 7 0.31 14.89 -9.75
C LEU A 7 1.52 14.26 -9.07
N VAL A 8 1.63 12.93 -9.11
CA VAL A 8 2.79 12.17 -8.64
C VAL A 8 3.09 11.06 -9.64
N HIS A 9 4.37 10.85 -9.93
CA HIS A 9 4.87 9.61 -10.53
C HIS A 9 6.15 9.23 -9.79
N GLY A 10 6.16 8.05 -9.16
CA GLY A 10 7.32 7.47 -8.50
C GLY A 10 7.63 6.10 -9.06
N PHE A 11 8.90 5.85 -9.34
CA PHE A 11 9.39 4.52 -9.70
C PHE A 11 9.74 3.76 -8.43
N LEU A 12 9.36 2.49 -8.37
CA LEU A 12 9.47 1.66 -7.18
C LEU A 12 10.23 0.38 -7.47
N THR A 13 10.99 -0.07 -6.48
CA THR A 13 11.43 -1.47 -6.37
C THR A 13 10.71 -2.14 -5.22
N LEU A 14 10.39 -3.42 -5.40
CA LEU A 14 9.96 -4.33 -4.35
C LEU A 14 11.06 -5.36 -4.13
N SER A 15 11.55 -5.49 -2.91
CA SER A 15 12.63 -6.40 -2.55
C SER A 15 12.30 -7.22 -1.31
N THR A 16 12.98 -8.36 -1.15
CA THR A 16 13.06 -9.06 0.13
C THR A 16 13.91 -8.24 1.11
N LEU A 17 13.79 -8.52 2.42
CA LEU A 17 14.52 -7.76 3.44
C LEU A 17 16.05 -7.91 3.37
N ASP A 18 16.55 -8.99 2.78
CA ASP A 18 17.98 -9.22 2.46
C ASP A 18 18.45 -8.51 1.18
N GLY A 19 17.56 -7.75 0.51
CA GLY A 19 17.91 -6.84 -0.58
C GLY A 19 17.77 -7.40 -1.99
N LYS A 20 17.24 -8.61 -2.17
CA LYS A 20 16.95 -9.15 -3.52
C LYS A 20 15.69 -8.49 -4.08
N THR A 21 15.83 -7.74 -5.16
CA THR A 21 14.68 -7.21 -5.91
C THR A 21 13.87 -8.37 -6.51
N VAL A 22 12.56 -8.33 -6.31
CA VAL A 22 11.59 -9.32 -6.79
C VAL A 22 10.56 -8.72 -7.74
N ALA A 23 10.33 -7.40 -7.69
CA ALA A 23 9.47 -6.69 -8.62
C ALA A 23 9.94 -5.25 -8.83
N VAL A 24 9.51 -4.68 -9.95
CA VAL A 24 9.59 -3.25 -10.24
C VAL A 24 8.20 -2.70 -10.47
N GLY A 25 7.99 -1.44 -10.16
CA GLY A 25 6.65 -0.87 -10.18
C GLY A 25 6.61 0.63 -10.29
N ASP A 26 5.39 1.14 -10.41
CA ASP A 26 5.09 2.55 -10.50
C ASP A 26 4.01 2.90 -9.49
N LEU A 27 4.18 4.02 -8.81
CA LEU A 27 3.13 4.72 -8.09
C LEU A 27 2.80 5.98 -8.88
N SER A 28 1.59 6.06 -9.42
CA SER A 28 1.11 7.23 -10.12
C SER A 28 -0.14 7.78 -9.44
N GLN A 29 -0.28 9.10 -9.43
CA GLN A 29 -1.43 9.78 -8.89
C GLN A 29 -1.79 10.97 -9.76
N VAL A 30 -3.07 11.11 -10.07
CA VAL A 30 -3.61 12.26 -10.81
C VAL A 30 -4.81 12.84 -10.07
N ALA A 31 -4.88 14.17 -10.01
CA ALA A 31 -6.00 14.91 -9.43
C ALA A 31 -6.76 15.65 -10.53
N HIS A 32 -8.08 15.46 -10.58
CA HIS A 32 -8.99 16.21 -11.44
C HIS A 32 -10.10 16.83 -10.59
N GLY A 33 -10.00 18.15 -10.39
CA GLY A 33 -10.82 18.85 -9.40
C GLY A 33 -10.62 18.25 -8.01
N GLU A 34 -11.70 17.79 -7.40
CA GLU A 34 -11.67 17.21 -6.04
C GLU A 34 -11.51 15.69 -6.05
N ARG A 35 -11.38 15.05 -7.22
CA ARG A 35 -11.22 13.60 -7.35
C ARG A 35 -9.77 13.26 -7.63
N VAL A 36 -9.26 12.26 -6.95
CA VAL A 36 -7.89 11.75 -7.09
C VAL A 36 -7.96 10.28 -7.46
N THR A 37 -7.20 9.90 -8.48
CA THR A 37 -6.95 8.51 -8.84
C THR A 37 -5.52 8.19 -8.46
N ASN A 38 -5.35 7.20 -7.58
CA ASN A 38 -4.07 6.64 -7.18
C ASN A 38 -3.94 5.24 -7.79
N HIS A 39 -2.81 4.96 -8.44
CA HIS A 39 -2.54 3.69 -9.11
C HIS A 39 -1.16 3.18 -8.71
N LEU A 40 -1.10 1.98 -8.15
CA LEU A 40 0.11 1.30 -7.72
C LEU A 40 0.20 -0.05 -8.43
N VAL A 41 1.24 -0.24 -9.24
CA VAL A 41 1.45 -1.48 -9.99
C VAL A 41 2.84 -2.04 -9.73
N PHE A 42 2.94 -3.36 -9.57
CA PHE A 42 4.20 -4.10 -9.50
C PHE A 42 4.18 -5.27 -10.47
N HIS A 43 5.21 -5.31 -11.32
CA HIS A 43 5.52 -6.43 -12.19
C HIS A 43 6.66 -7.24 -11.57
N PHE A 44 6.33 -8.46 -11.13
CA PHE A 44 7.29 -9.36 -10.50
C PHE A 44 8.15 -10.06 -11.54
N HIS A 45 9.39 -10.38 -11.18
CA HIS A 45 10.35 -11.07 -12.05
C HIS A 45 9.91 -12.50 -12.41
N ASP A 46 9.03 -13.11 -11.62
CA ASP A 46 8.43 -14.42 -11.88
C ASP A 46 7.18 -14.35 -12.78
N GLY A 47 6.84 -13.16 -13.31
CA GLY A 47 5.66 -12.92 -14.14
C GLY A 47 4.39 -12.60 -13.36
N SER A 48 4.44 -12.53 -12.03
CA SER A 48 3.29 -12.11 -11.22
C SER A 48 2.98 -10.62 -11.38
N LEU A 49 1.73 -10.25 -11.11
CA LEU A 49 1.24 -8.88 -11.16
C LEU A 49 0.50 -8.55 -9.87
N ARG A 50 0.83 -7.39 -9.29
CA ARG A 50 -0.08 -6.66 -8.41
C ARG A 50 -0.46 -5.35 -9.06
N ASP A 51 -1.74 -5.06 -9.15
CA ASP A 51 -2.27 -3.83 -9.73
C ASP A 51 -3.37 -3.30 -8.82
N GLU A 52 -3.20 -2.11 -8.25
CA GLU A 52 -4.11 -1.50 -7.30
C GLU A 52 -4.50 -0.10 -7.77
N THR A 53 -5.81 0.14 -7.92
CA THR A 53 -6.37 1.46 -8.22
C THR A 53 -7.32 1.89 -7.11
N ALA A 54 -7.09 3.06 -6.53
CA ALA A 54 -8.00 3.70 -5.58
C ALA A 54 -8.43 5.07 -6.10
N ILE A 55 -9.73 5.33 -6.07
CA ILE A 55 -10.28 6.62 -6.44
C ILE A 55 -11.00 7.22 -5.25
N PHE A 56 -10.63 8.44 -4.89
CA PHE A 56 -11.14 9.12 -3.70
C PHE A 56 -11.39 10.61 -3.93
N THR A 57 -12.18 11.21 -3.05
CA THR A 57 -12.35 12.67 -3.02
C THR A 57 -11.39 13.32 -2.04
N GLN A 58 -10.98 14.56 -2.29
CA GLN A 58 -10.09 15.35 -1.45
C GLN A 58 -10.64 16.74 -1.10
N ARG A 59 -11.84 16.79 -0.52
CA ARG A 59 -12.48 18.07 -0.12
C ARG A 59 -12.00 18.52 1.25
N ARG A 60 -12.81 18.25 2.29
CA ARG A 60 -12.43 18.47 3.70
C ARG A 60 -11.67 17.28 4.27
N ASN A 61 -12.02 16.09 3.79
CA ASN A 61 -11.47 14.80 4.18
C ASN A 61 -11.26 13.96 2.93
N PHE A 62 -10.31 13.04 2.99
CA PHE A 62 -10.21 11.99 2.00
C PHE A 62 -11.36 11.00 2.19
N ARG A 63 -12.05 10.64 1.11
CA ARG A 63 -13.09 9.60 1.14
C ARG A 63 -12.97 8.71 -0.08
N LEU A 64 -12.81 7.42 0.15
CA LEU A 64 -12.83 6.41 -0.90
C LEU A 64 -14.16 6.48 -1.66
N LEU A 65 -14.08 6.39 -2.98
CA LEU A 65 -15.22 6.24 -3.87
C LEU A 65 -15.25 4.83 -4.43
N SER A 66 -14.12 4.37 -4.96
CA SER A 66 -13.97 3.04 -5.52
C SER A 66 -12.55 2.53 -5.32
N TYR A 67 -12.42 1.21 -5.17
CA TYR A 67 -11.13 0.53 -5.08
C TYR A 67 -11.17 -0.72 -5.96
N HIS A 68 -10.06 -1.00 -6.64
CA HIS A 68 -9.84 -2.20 -7.43
C HIS A 68 -8.44 -2.74 -7.17
N LEU A 69 -8.31 -4.04 -6.95
CA LEU A 69 -7.04 -4.73 -6.76
C LEU A 69 -7.05 -6.01 -7.58
N VAL A 70 -5.95 -6.27 -8.29
CA VAL A 70 -5.64 -7.53 -8.96
C VAL A 70 -4.33 -8.07 -8.41
N GLN A 71 -4.33 -9.35 -8.05
CA GLN A 71 -3.16 -10.12 -7.65
C GLN A 71 -3.17 -11.45 -8.38
N LYS A 72 -2.16 -11.72 -9.20
CA LYS A 72 -2.07 -12.96 -9.99
C LYS A 72 -0.64 -13.38 -10.25
N GLY A 73 -0.44 -14.67 -10.48
CA GLY A 73 0.87 -15.27 -10.77
C GLY A 73 1.53 -15.92 -9.54
N PRO A 74 2.71 -16.54 -9.73
CA PRO A 74 3.34 -17.41 -8.72
C PRO A 74 3.62 -16.77 -7.35
N ALA A 75 3.78 -15.45 -7.27
CA ALA A 75 4.02 -14.73 -6.02
C ALA A 75 2.81 -14.70 -5.08
N PHE A 76 1.61 -15.03 -5.57
CA PHE A 76 0.35 -14.99 -4.83
C PHE A 76 -0.23 -16.41 -4.73
N GLN A 77 -0.26 -16.97 -3.52
CA GLN A 77 -0.79 -18.33 -3.28
C GLN A 77 -2.23 -18.48 -3.76
N HIS A 78 -3.05 -17.44 -3.54
CA HIS A 78 -4.42 -17.37 -4.02
C HIS A 78 -4.58 -16.11 -4.87
N PRO A 79 -4.54 -16.23 -6.20
CA PRO A 79 -4.90 -15.13 -7.08
C PRO A 79 -6.24 -14.53 -6.66
N MET A 80 -6.33 -13.21 -6.69
CA MET A 80 -7.55 -12.50 -6.30
C MET A 80 -7.76 -11.21 -7.09
N GLU A 81 -9.02 -10.89 -7.28
CA GLU A 81 -9.50 -9.59 -7.76
C GLU A 81 -10.52 -9.05 -6.76
N VAL A 82 -10.33 -7.83 -6.29
CA VAL A 82 -11.22 -7.18 -5.31
C VAL A 82 -11.74 -5.88 -5.90
N SER A 83 -13.05 -5.66 -5.81
CA SER A 83 -13.71 -4.39 -6.12
C SER A 83 -14.49 -3.90 -4.92
N ILE A 84 -14.40 -2.60 -4.61
CA ILE A 84 -15.19 -1.95 -3.56
C ILE A 84 -15.88 -0.73 -4.17
N ASP A 85 -17.20 -0.67 -4.02
CA ASP A 85 -18.00 0.53 -4.27
C ASP A 85 -18.42 1.13 -2.93
N SER A 86 -17.87 2.30 -2.61
CA SER A 86 -18.12 2.96 -1.32
C SER A 86 -19.51 3.57 -1.22
N SER A 87 -20.18 3.84 -2.35
CA SER A 87 -21.53 4.44 -2.37
C SER A 87 -22.63 3.42 -2.05
N THR A 88 -22.42 2.16 -2.46
CA THR A 88 -23.39 1.08 -2.24
C THR A 88 -23.03 0.17 -1.08
N GLY A 89 -21.76 0.17 -0.67
CA GLY A 89 -21.18 -0.78 0.28
C GLY A 89 -20.83 -2.14 -0.34
N GLN A 90 -20.95 -2.27 -1.67
CA GLN A 90 -20.71 -3.53 -2.36
C GLN A 90 -19.21 -3.84 -2.40
N VAL A 91 -18.87 -5.07 -2.02
CA VAL A 91 -17.54 -5.64 -2.15
C VAL A 91 -17.63 -6.94 -2.94
N ILE A 92 -16.90 -7.03 -4.03
CA ILE A 92 -16.81 -8.23 -4.86
C ILE A 92 -15.38 -8.76 -4.74
N VAL A 93 -15.24 -10.03 -4.39
CA VAL A 93 -13.96 -10.74 -4.36
C VAL A 93 -14.07 -11.93 -5.30
N ARG A 94 -13.22 -11.96 -6.32
CA ARG A 94 -12.94 -13.17 -7.09
C ARG A 94 -11.64 -13.74 -6.58
N SER A 95 -11.61 -15.02 -6.25
CA SER A 95 -10.41 -15.68 -5.73
C SER A 95 -10.34 -17.12 -6.20
N THR A 96 -9.12 -17.66 -6.30
CA THR A 96 -8.92 -19.09 -6.54
C THR A 96 -8.65 -19.81 -5.23
N ASP A 97 -9.32 -20.93 -4.98
CA ASP A 97 -9.05 -21.77 -3.79
C ASP A 97 -7.87 -22.73 -3.99
N ASP A 98 -7.57 -23.53 -2.96
CA ASP A 98 -6.48 -24.52 -2.96
C ASP A 98 -6.63 -25.59 -4.07
N ASP A 99 -7.86 -25.85 -4.52
CA ASP A 99 -8.16 -26.81 -5.60
C ASP A 99 -8.03 -26.17 -7.00
N GLY A 100 -7.63 -24.89 -7.08
CA GLY A 100 -7.57 -24.15 -8.34
C GLY A 100 -8.95 -23.69 -8.86
N LYS A 101 -10.02 -23.79 -8.06
CA LYS A 101 -11.37 -23.40 -8.49
C LYS A 101 -11.60 -21.92 -8.21
N GLU A 102 -12.15 -21.24 -9.21
CA GLU A 102 -12.60 -19.86 -9.03
C GLU A 102 -13.84 -19.79 -8.14
N LYS A 103 -13.81 -18.85 -7.20
CA LYS A 103 -14.91 -18.50 -6.32
C LYS A 103 -15.15 -17.00 -6.42
N VAL A 104 -16.43 -16.64 -6.41
CA VAL A 104 -16.87 -15.25 -6.37
C VAL A 104 -17.70 -15.05 -5.11
N ALA A 105 -17.30 -14.10 -4.28
CA ALA A 105 -18.05 -13.63 -3.14
C ALA A 105 -18.51 -12.19 -3.40
N THR A 106 -19.81 -11.94 -3.24
CA THR A 106 -20.38 -10.60 -3.29
C THR A 106 -20.99 -10.31 -1.93
N GLU A 107 -20.43 -9.34 -1.23
CA GLU A 107 -20.86 -8.92 0.09
C GLU A 107 -21.33 -7.46 0.04
N ARG A 108 -22.23 -7.12 0.96
CA ARG A 108 -22.61 -5.73 1.21
C ARG A 108 -22.21 -5.38 2.64
N LEU A 109 -21.18 -4.55 2.77
CA LEU A 109 -20.65 -4.11 4.06
C LEU A 109 -21.17 -2.71 4.37
N ASP A 110 -21.36 -2.43 5.67
CA ASP A 110 -21.55 -1.06 6.14
C ASP A 110 -20.17 -0.36 6.14
N LEU A 111 -19.92 0.43 5.09
CA LEU A 111 -18.62 1.07 4.86
C LEU A 111 -18.61 2.48 5.47
N PRO A 112 -17.83 2.72 6.54
CA PRO A 112 -17.72 4.05 7.12
C PRO A 112 -16.96 5.02 6.20
N PRO A 113 -17.12 6.35 6.39
CA PRO A 113 -16.45 7.34 5.54
C PRO A 113 -14.91 7.33 5.61
N ASP A 114 -14.32 6.62 6.57
CA ASP A 114 -12.88 6.52 6.83
C ASP A 114 -12.23 5.25 6.25
N VAL A 115 -12.91 4.52 5.35
CA VAL A 115 -12.31 3.39 4.63
C VAL A 115 -11.10 3.84 3.80
N ALA A 116 -9.95 3.20 4.06
CA ALA A 116 -8.63 3.66 3.64
C ALA A 116 -7.93 2.76 2.60
N ASN A 117 -8.64 1.82 1.97
CA ASN A 117 -8.07 0.97 0.92
C ASN A 117 -7.43 1.81 -0.19
N GLY A 118 -6.12 1.62 -0.42
CA GLY A 118 -5.30 2.41 -1.36
C GLY A 118 -5.04 3.87 -0.98
N LEU A 119 -5.45 4.32 0.21
CA LEU A 119 -5.26 5.68 0.73
C LEU A 119 -4.24 5.77 1.87
N VAL A 120 -3.69 4.65 2.36
CA VAL A 120 -2.81 4.62 3.54
C VAL A 120 -1.65 5.61 3.38
N LEU A 121 -0.92 5.58 2.26
CA LEU A 121 0.20 6.51 2.02
C LEU A 121 -0.26 7.98 1.99
N THR A 122 -1.43 8.26 1.42
CA THR A 122 -2.06 9.59 1.42
C THR A 122 -2.38 10.07 2.83
N LEU A 123 -2.93 9.20 3.67
CA LEU A 123 -3.27 9.52 5.06
C LEU A 123 -2.03 9.80 5.91
N LEU A 124 -0.97 9.00 5.77
CA LEU A 124 0.26 9.16 6.56
C LEU A 124 0.93 10.53 6.32
N LYS A 125 0.88 11.05 5.09
CA LYS A 125 1.32 12.43 4.76
C LYS A 125 0.52 13.53 5.48
N ASN A 126 -0.66 13.19 6.00
CA ASN A 126 -1.64 14.13 6.54
C ASN A 126 -1.88 13.99 8.05
N ILE A 127 -1.26 12.99 8.69
CA ILE A 127 -1.31 12.83 10.16
C ILE A 127 -0.62 14.05 10.80
N ARG A 128 -1.22 14.58 11.86
CA ARG A 128 -0.60 15.68 12.61
C ARG A 128 0.62 15.14 13.37
N SER A 129 1.70 15.91 13.41
CA SER A 129 2.92 15.54 14.13
C SER A 129 2.73 15.31 15.63
N ASP A 130 1.67 15.89 16.23
CA ASP A 130 1.32 15.75 17.64
C ASP A 130 0.25 14.67 17.92
N ALA A 131 -0.27 14.00 16.88
CA ALA A 131 -1.25 12.94 17.07
C ALA A 131 -0.54 11.65 17.55
N PRO A 132 -0.82 11.15 18.77
CA PRO A 132 -0.17 9.94 19.29
C PRO A 132 -0.63 8.67 18.56
N GLN A 133 -1.83 8.71 17.98
CA GLN A 133 -2.44 7.59 17.28
C GLN A 133 -3.49 8.10 16.29
N THR A 134 -3.64 7.41 15.17
CA THR A 134 -4.75 7.59 14.22
C THR A 134 -5.38 6.22 13.93
N LYS A 135 -6.72 6.14 13.95
CA LYS A 135 -7.45 4.93 13.56
C LYS A 135 -8.30 5.20 12.32
N VAL A 136 -8.26 4.29 11.37
CA VAL A 136 -9.08 4.31 10.15
C VAL A 136 -9.62 2.92 9.85
N SER A 137 -10.61 2.82 8.98
CA SER A 137 -11.18 1.54 8.56
C SER A 137 -10.50 1.02 7.30
N MET A 138 -10.50 -0.29 7.10
CA MET A 138 -10.07 -0.91 5.85
C MET A 138 -10.90 -2.16 5.59
N VAL A 139 -11.25 -2.42 4.34
CA VAL A 139 -11.78 -3.72 3.92
C VAL A 139 -10.59 -4.66 3.68
N ALA A 140 -10.49 -5.73 4.47
CA ALA A 140 -9.46 -6.74 4.29
C ALA A 140 -9.77 -7.62 3.07
N ALA A 141 -8.87 -7.61 2.08
CA ALA A 141 -8.93 -8.43 0.88
C ALA A 141 -8.67 -9.90 1.22
N THR A 142 -9.74 -10.66 1.43
CA THR A 142 -9.72 -12.11 1.67
C THR A 142 -10.94 -12.73 0.97
N PRO A 143 -10.98 -14.06 0.72
CA PRO A 143 -12.14 -14.70 0.07
C PRO A 143 -13.49 -14.40 0.74
N LYS A 144 -13.49 -14.08 2.04
CA LYS A 144 -14.63 -13.51 2.76
C LYS A 144 -14.28 -12.10 3.26
N PRO A 145 -14.54 -11.04 2.48
CA PRO A 145 -14.11 -9.69 2.83
C PRO A 145 -14.79 -9.24 4.12
N ARG A 146 -14.07 -8.45 4.91
CA ARG A 146 -14.57 -7.88 6.17
C ARG A 146 -13.93 -6.54 6.47
N LEU A 147 -14.64 -5.73 7.24
CA LEU A 147 -14.12 -4.48 7.74
C LEU A 147 -13.18 -4.76 8.94
N VAL A 148 -12.00 -4.15 8.92
CA VAL A 148 -11.01 -4.14 10.01
C VAL A 148 -10.64 -2.71 10.35
N LYS A 149 -9.95 -2.52 11.49
CA LYS A 149 -9.36 -1.22 11.85
C LYS A 149 -7.86 -1.26 11.59
N LEU A 150 -7.34 -0.14 11.10
CA LEU A 150 -5.91 0.13 11.06
C LEU A 150 -5.58 1.09 12.20
N GLU A 151 -4.66 0.69 13.04
CA GLU A 151 -4.08 1.54 14.07
C GLU A 151 -2.71 2.05 13.59
N ILE A 152 -2.58 3.36 13.49
CA ILE A 152 -1.38 4.03 12.97
C ILE A 152 -0.74 4.80 14.10
N THR A 153 0.55 4.55 14.35
CA THR A 153 1.31 5.18 15.42
C THR A 153 2.65 5.72 14.90
N PRO A 154 3.01 6.99 15.15
CA PRO A 154 4.35 7.48 14.88
C PRO A 154 5.33 6.93 15.91
N GLN A 155 6.50 6.48 15.46
CA GLN A 155 7.57 5.92 16.30
C GLN A 155 8.75 6.88 16.50
N GLY A 156 8.71 8.04 15.84
CA GLY A 156 9.78 9.03 15.84
C GLY A 156 10.31 9.30 14.44
N GLU A 157 11.46 9.99 14.37
CA GLU A 157 12.14 10.29 13.12
C GLU A 157 13.40 9.44 12.95
N GLU A 158 13.59 8.91 11.75
CA GLU A 158 14.78 8.15 11.38
C GLU A 158 15.54 8.84 10.24
N PRO A 159 16.89 8.83 10.25
CA PRO A 159 17.69 9.44 9.21
C PRO A 159 17.70 8.60 7.92
N PHE A 160 17.77 9.27 6.77
CA PHE A 160 18.08 8.68 5.47
C PHE A 160 18.96 9.62 4.65
N SER A 161 19.55 9.12 3.57
CA SER A 161 20.47 9.89 2.71
C SER A 161 20.01 9.91 1.27
N VAL A 162 20.10 11.07 0.62
CA VAL A 162 19.85 11.24 -0.83
C VAL A 162 21.00 12.06 -1.41
N GLY A 163 21.73 11.50 -2.37
CA GLY A 163 22.87 12.19 -3.00
C GLY A 163 23.94 12.65 -1.99
N GLY A 164 24.17 11.89 -0.93
CA GLY A 164 25.11 12.24 0.15
C GLY A 164 24.59 13.25 1.18
N SER A 165 23.39 13.81 0.99
CA SER A 165 22.76 14.71 1.96
C SER A 165 21.85 13.94 2.93
N SER A 166 22.05 14.14 4.23
CA SER A 166 21.22 13.54 5.28
C SER A 166 19.88 14.28 5.43
N ARG A 167 18.81 13.52 5.59
CA ARG A 167 17.43 13.94 5.83
C ARG A 167 16.81 13.04 6.90
N LYS A 168 15.60 13.37 7.36
CA LYS A 168 14.82 12.54 8.30
C LYS A 168 13.42 12.25 7.77
N ALA A 169 12.90 11.08 8.08
CA ALA A 169 11.53 10.67 7.80
C ALA A 169 10.85 10.23 9.10
N THR A 170 9.57 10.54 9.24
CA THR A 170 8.74 9.99 10.32
C THR A 170 8.49 8.52 10.04
N HIS A 171 8.84 7.66 11.00
CA HIS A 171 8.51 6.24 10.97
C HIS A 171 7.13 6.01 11.55
N TYR A 172 6.23 5.44 10.75
CA TYR A 172 4.90 5.02 11.17
C TYR A 172 4.83 3.50 11.23
N VAL A 173 4.17 3.00 12.26
CA VAL A 173 3.75 1.60 12.37
C VAL A 173 2.24 1.54 12.18
N VAL A 174 1.81 0.71 11.24
CA VAL A 174 0.42 0.44 10.90
C VAL A 174 0.09 -1.00 11.31
N LYS A 175 -0.80 -1.14 12.29
CA LYS A 175 -1.27 -2.43 12.80
C LYS A 175 -2.67 -2.73 12.31
N VAL A 176 -2.91 -3.97 11.90
CA VAL A 176 -4.26 -4.44 11.53
C VAL A 176 -4.95 -5.00 12.77
N GLU A 177 -5.96 -4.31 13.26
CA GLU A 177 -6.83 -4.78 14.33
C GLU A 177 -7.98 -5.61 13.73
N ILE A 178 -7.88 -6.93 13.89
CA ILE A 178 -8.97 -7.86 13.56
C ILE A 178 -9.96 -7.80 14.73
N GLY A 179 -11.15 -7.24 14.52
CA GLY A 179 -12.17 -7.15 15.58
C GLY A 179 -12.83 -8.49 15.94
N GLY A 180 -13.58 -8.49 17.05
CA GLY A 180 -14.40 -9.63 17.50
C GLY A 180 -13.62 -10.80 18.11
N ALA A 181 -14.28 -11.95 18.27
CA ALA A 181 -13.67 -13.15 18.88
C ALA A 181 -12.41 -13.63 18.14
N ALA A 182 -12.38 -13.43 16.81
CA ALA A 182 -11.21 -13.72 15.98
C ALA A 182 -9.98 -12.89 16.38
N GLY A 183 -10.16 -11.63 16.78
CA GLY A 183 -9.09 -10.77 17.28
C GLY A 183 -8.46 -11.24 18.58
N LEU A 184 -9.29 -11.73 19.49
CA LEU A 184 -8.83 -12.22 20.80
C LEU A 184 -7.96 -13.47 20.70
N VAL A 185 -8.21 -14.32 19.69
CA VAL A 185 -7.47 -15.58 19.51
C VAL A 185 -6.37 -15.50 18.45
N ALA A 186 -6.36 -14.48 17.58
CA ALA A 186 -5.40 -14.37 16.50
C ALA A 186 -3.93 -14.34 16.97
N PRO A 187 -3.55 -13.57 18.02
CA PRO A 187 -2.16 -13.58 18.51
C PRO A 187 -1.73 -14.96 19.03
N LEU A 188 -2.63 -15.65 19.75
CA LEU A 188 -2.37 -16.97 20.33
C LEU A 188 -2.14 -18.06 19.28
N LEU A 189 -2.72 -17.88 18.09
CA LEU A 189 -2.61 -18.82 16.98
C LEU A 189 -1.62 -18.35 15.90
N GLY A 190 -0.87 -17.27 16.13
CA GLY A 190 0.03 -16.69 15.12
C GLY A 190 -0.68 -16.17 13.87
N LYS A 191 -1.99 -15.87 13.97
CA LYS A 191 -2.84 -15.41 12.86
C LYS A 191 -2.97 -13.89 12.80
N GLN A 192 -2.26 -13.16 13.66
CA GLN A 192 -2.18 -11.71 13.58
C GLN A 192 -1.30 -11.33 12.40
N PRO A 193 -1.77 -10.43 11.50
CA PRO A 193 -0.93 -9.92 10.41
C PRO A 193 0.31 -9.22 10.99
N PRO A 194 1.49 -9.35 10.34
CA PRO A 194 2.65 -8.55 10.68
C PRO A 194 2.34 -7.04 10.63
N ASP A 195 3.02 -6.28 11.47
CA ASP A 195 2.98 -4.83 11.43
C ASP A 195 3.56 -4.32 10.09
N ILE A 196 2.98 -3.23 9.57
CA ILE A 196 3.48 -2.55 8.38
C ILE A 196 4.21 -1.29 8.82
N HIS A 197 5.44 -1.14 8.38
CA HIS A 197 6.27 0.02 8.66
C HIS A 197 6.32 0.94 7.44
N VAL A 198 6.14 2.25 7.64
CA VAL A 198 6.18 3.23 6.54
C VAL A 198 6.96 4.46 6.97
N TRP A 199 7.84 4.96 6.11
CA TRP A 199 8.64 6.15 6.34
C TRP A 199 8.16 7.27 5.42
N ILE A 200 7.77 8.40 6.01
CA ILE A 200 7.30 9.58 5.30
C ILE A 200 8.23 10.76 5.59
N LEU A 201 8.79 11.35 4.54
CA LEU A 201 9.47 12.64 4.62
C LEU A 201 8.40 13.71 4.85
N GLY A 202 8.54 14.52 5.90
CA GLY A 202 7.68 15.68 6.16
C GLY A 202 8.08 16.91 5.34
N GLY A 203 7.41 18.05 5.60
CA GLY A 203 7.69 19.33 4.95
C GLY A 203 6.46 19.89 4.23
N GLU A 204 6.69 20.85 3.34
CA GLU A 204 5.63 21.50 2.54
C GLU A 204 4.90 20.49 1.64
N ALA A 205 5.67 19.59 1.01
CA ALA A 205 5.19 18.49 0.19
C ALA A 205 5.71 17.16 0.78
N PRO A 206 4.97 16.53 1.71
CA PRO A 206 5.38 15.27 2.29
C PRO A 206 5.47 14.16 1.24
N ALA A 207 6.45 13.27 1.39
CA ALA A 207 6.75 12.24 0.40
C ALA A 207 6.93 10.86 1.03
N PHE A 208 6.48 9.83 0.32
CA PHE A 208 6.81 8.45 0.64
C PHE A 208 8.32 8.22 0.47
N VAL A 209 8.95 7.50 1.40
CA VAL A 209 10.38 7.14 1.34
C VAL A 209 10.53 5.63 1.13
N LYS A 210 10.01 4.84 2.08
CA LYS A 210 9.99 3.37 2.00
C LYS A 210 8.85 2.78 2.82
N SER A 211 8.54 1.51 2.60
CA SER A 211 7.71 0.71 3.51
C SER A 211 8.21 -0.72 3.60
N GLU A 212 7.94 -1.37 4.73
CA GLU A 212 8.21 -2.78 4.98
C GLU A 212 6.95 -3.44 5.51
N GLY A 213 6.47 -4.49 4.83
CA GLY A 213 5.25 -5.19 5.21
C GLY A 213 4.78 -6.18 4.17
N PRO A 214 3.76 -6.99 4.48
CA PRO A 214 3.13 -7.88 3.51
C PRO A 214 2.26 -7.11 2.51
N LEU A 215 2.20 -7.61 1.28
CA LEU A 215 1.32 -7.07 0.22
C LEU A 215 -0.01 -7.83 0.07
N TYR A 216 -0.13 -8.97 0.73
CA TYR A 216 -1.34 -9.78 0.81
C TYR A 216 -1.34 -10.60 2.12
N PHE A 217 -2.49 -11.09 2.53
CA PHE A 217 -2.63 -11.85 3.78
C PHE A 217 -1.81 -13.15 3.72
N GLY A 218 -0.95 -13.38 4.73
CA GLY A 218 -0.06 -14.56 4.78
C GLY A 218 1.17 -14.49 3.89
N GLY A 219 1.34 -13.40 3.13
CA GLY A 219 2.51 -13.19 2.29
C GLY A 219 3.78 -12.84 3.08
N PRO A 220 4.95 -12.92 2.43
CA PRO A 220 6.22 -12.51 3.03
C PRO A 220 6.25 -11.00 3.29
N ILE A 221 7.16 -10.57 4.15
CA ILE A 221 7.47 -9.16 4.34
C ILE A 221 8.40 -8.72 3.21
N TRP A 222 7.96 -7.71 2.45
CA TRP A 222 8.77 -7.08 1.42
C TRP A 222 9.03 -5.63 1.76
N ARG A 223 10.11 -5.09 1.18
CA ARG A 223 10.46 -3.68 1.23
C ARG A 223 10.08 -3.02 -0.10
N ILE A 224 9.37 -1.90 -0.03
CA ILE A 224 9.13 -1.00 -1.16
C ILE A 224 10.00 0.24 -0.97
N GLU A 225 10.73 0.63 -2.00
CA GLU A 225 11.57 1.85 -2.00
C GLU A 225 11.37 2.62 -3.31
N LEU A 226 11.50 3.95 -3.23
CA LEU A 226 11.67 4.78 -4.41
C LEU A 226 13.03 4.50 -5.06
N VAL A 227 13.06 4.42 -6.39
CA VAL A 227 14.28 4.23 -7.17
C VAL A 227 14.43 5.33 -8.22
N SER A 228 15.67 5.79 -8.42
CA SER A 228 16.01 6.74 -9.47
C SER A 228 16.23 6.04 -10.81
N PRO A 229 15.86 6.65 -11.94
CA PRO A 229 16.27 6.18 -13.26
C PRO A 229 17.80 6.09 -13.38
N VAL A 230 18.27 5.12 -14.18
CA VAL A 230 19.69 4.93 -14.50
C VAL A 230 19.91 5.05 -16.01
N TRP A 231 21.01 5.69 -16.41
CA TRP A 231 21.37 5.86 -17.81
C TRP A 231 22.38 4.79 -18.25
N PRO A 232 22.33 4.29 -19.49
CA PRO A 232 23.37 3.45 -20.05
C PRO A 232 24.72 4.16 -19.98
N ARG A 233 25.76 3.45 -19.52
CA ARG A 233 27.14 3.97 -19.65
C ARG A 233 27.57 3.84 -21.11
N ALA A 234 28.15 4.89 -21.68
CA ALA A 234 28.77 4.80 -23.00
C ALA A 234 29.87 3.72 -22.98
N PRO A 235 30.00 2.87 -24.02
CA PRO A 235 31.12 1.95 -24.12
C PRO A 235 32.42 2.76 -24.10
N THR A 236 33.34 2.42 -23.19
CA THR A 236 34.71 2.94 -23.23
C THR A 236 35.36 2.47 -24.53
N VAL A 237 35.49 3.39 -25.50
CA VAL A 237 36.28 3.14 -26.70
C VAL A 237 37.74 3.14 -26.26
N HIS A 238 38.32 1.94 -26.14
CA HIS A 238 39.77 1.82 -26.08
C HIS A 238 40.34 2.24 -27.43
N SER A 239 40.87 3.46 -27.51
CA SER A 239 41.81 3.84 -28.55
C SER A 239 43.00 2.88 -28.47
N LYS A 240 43.11 1.99 -29.45
CA LYS A 240 44.36 1.28 -29.72
C LYS A 240 45.31 2.32 -30.33
N ASN A 241 46.35 2.68 -29.58
CA ASN A 241 47.56 3.28 -30.14
C ASN A 241 48.29 2.24 -31.00
#